data_AF-A0A2V7UBZ2-F1
#
_entry.id   AF-A0A2V7UBZ2-F1
#
_cell.length_a   1.000
_cell.length_b   1.000
_cell.length_c   1.000
_cell.angle_alpha   90.00
_cell.angle_beta   90.00
_cell.angle_gamma   90.00
#
_symmetry.space_group_name_H-M   'P 1'
#
loop_
_entity.id
_entity.type
_entity.pdbx_description
1 polymer ?
#
loop_
_entity_poly.entity_id
_entity_poly.type
_entity_poly.pdbx_seq_one_letter_code
_entity_poly.pdbx_strand_id
1 'polypeptide(L)' 'GGRDPSTIFDVDGVIGEADVSLTGTGTDTTTGQSAPYSFDADMRFMAGRFVGTDGALHTGAFVFI' A
#
# COMPACT_ATOMS: atom_id res chain seq x y z
N GLY A 1 -1.12 15.92 12.07
CA GLY A 1 -0.07 15.23 11.28
C GLY A 1 -0.62 15.01 9.90
N GLY A 2 0.16 15.35 8.88
CA GLY A 2 -0.30 15.54 7.50
C GLY A 2 -0.99 14.33 6.87
N ARG A 3 -2.13 14.61 6.24
CA ARG A 3 -2.65 13.87 5.10
C ARG A 3 -2.55 14.83 3.93
N ASP A 4 -1.38 14.86 3.29
CA ASP A 4 -1.28 15.35 1.92
C ASP A 4 -1.43 14.10 1.06
N PRO A 5 -2.65 13.71 0.64
CA PRO A 5 -2.77 12.64 -0.32
C PRO A 5 -2.05 13.12 -1.57
N SER A 6 -0.93 12.47 -1.90
CA SER A 6 -0.27 12.60 -3.19
C SER A 6 -1.31 12.26 -4.25
N THR A 7 -1.95 13.32 -4.76
CA THR A 7 -3.17 13.20 -5.53
C THR A 7 -2.72 12.75 -6.91
N ILE A 8 -2.97 11.49 -7.24
CA ILE A 8 -2.86 11.04 -8.61
C ILE A 8 -4.03 11.69 -9.35
N PHE A 9 -3.75 12.71 -10.15
CA PHE A 9 -4.76 13.58 -10.75
C PHE A 9 -5.42 13.01 -12.02
N ASP A 10 -4.99 11.86 -12.52
CA ASP A 10 -5.39 11.33 -13.84
C ASP A 10 -6.23 10.04 -13.78
N VAL A 11 -6.81 9.72 -12.63
CA VAL A 11 -7.59 8.48 -12.44
C VAL A 11 -9.08 8.78 -12.48
N ASP A 12 -9.76 8.14 -13.43
CA ASP A 12 -11.22 7.99 -13.42
C ASP A 12 -11.53 6.58 -12.90
N GLY A 13 -11.79 6.48 -11.59
CA GLY A 13 -11.88 5.21 -10.88
C GLY A 13 -11.99 5.33 -9.36
N VAL A 14 -11.76 4.22 -8.67
CA VAL A 14 -11.77 4.15 -7.20
C VAL A 14 -10.34 4.03 -6.68
N ILE A 15 -10.01 4.89 -5.70
CA ILE A 15 -8.78 4.80 -4.91
C ILE A 15 -9.18 4.39 -3.50
N GLY A 16 -8.50 3.36 -2.96
CA GLY A 16 -8.61 2.99 -1.55
C GLY A 16 -7.25 3.03 -0.88
N GLU A 17 -7.22 3.56 0.33
CA GLU A 17 -6.05 3.62 1.23
C GLU A 17 -6.36 2.77 2.47
N ALA A 18 -5.43 1.90 2.85
CA ALA A 18 -5.48 1.09 4.04
C ALA A 18 -4.17 1.26 4.81
N ASP A 19 -4.24 1.99 5.92
CA ASP A 19 -3.20 1.98 6.94
C ASP A 19 -3.37 0.71 7.78
N VAL A 20 -2.42 -0.22 7.66
CA VAL A 20 -2.46 -1.49 8.37
C VAL A 20 -1.35 -1.54 9.41
N SER A 21 -1.74 -1.43 10.68
CA SER A 21 -0.85 -1.74 11.82
C SER A 21 -1.02 -3.20 12.22
N LEU A 22 0.03 -3.98 12.00
CA LEU A 22 0.10 -5.39 12.36
C LEU A 22 1.02 -5.56 13.57
N THR A 23 0.66 -6.51 14.44
CA THR A 23 1.57 -6.97 15.51
C THR A 23 1.80 -8.46 15.38
N GLY A 24 3.00 -8.91 15.72
CA GLY A 24 3.36 -10.32 15.66
C GLY A 24 4.49 -10.65 16.61
N THR A 25 4.59 -11.91 17.00
CA THR A 25 5.73 -12.41 17.79
C THR A 25 6.71 -13.06 16.85
N GLY A 26 7.89 -12.48 16.72
CA GLY A 26 9.00 -13.08 15.99
C GLY A 26 9.77 -14.00 16.92
N THR A 27 10.10 -15.20 16.44
CA THR A 27 10.91 -16.17 17.17
C THR A 27 12.19 -16.44 16.40
N ASP A 28 13.34 -16.23 17.03
CA ASP A 28 14.63 -16.67 16.53
C ASP A 28 14.67 -18.20 16.54
N THR A 29 14.81 -18.81 15.37
CA THR A 29 14.80 -20.27 15.21
C THR A 29 16.11 -20.94 15.63
N THR A 30 17.17 -20.17 15.87
CA THR A 30 18.47 -20.66 16.34
C THR A 30 18.56 -20.61 17.86
N THR A 31 18.04 -19.55 18.49
CA THR A 31 18.12 -19.35 19.96
C THR A 31 16.81 -19.65 20.69
N GLY A 32 15.70 -19.78 19.97
CA GLY A 32 14.36 -19.99 20.52
C GLY A 32 13.77 -18.76 21.22
N GLN A 33 14.45 -17.61 21.19
CA GLN A 33 13.99 -16.39 21.83
C GLN A 33 12.87 -15.74 21.01
N SER A 34 11.86 -15.23 21.69
CA SER A 34 10.72 -14.55 21.07
C SER A 34 10.60 -13.10 21.54
N ALA A 35 10.20 -12.21 20.65
CA ALA A 35 9.89 -10.81 20.95
C ALA A 35 8.67 -10.32 20.17
N PRO A 36 7.89 -9.37 20.73
CA PRO A 36 6.83 -8.70 19.99
C PRO A 36 7.42 -7.71 18.98
N TYR A 37 6.81 -7.63 17.80
CA TYR A 37 7.13 -6.70 16.75
C TYR A 37 5.86 -6.01 16.25
N SER A 38 6.00 -4.74 15.88
CA SER A 38 4.99 -3.96 15.17
C SER A 38 5.46 -3.73 13.74
N PHE A 39 4.54 -3.86 12.80
CA PHE A 39 4.73 -3.55 11.39
C PHE A 39 3.65 -2.58 10.97
N ASP A 40 4.04 -1.46 10.39
CA ASP A 40 3.12 -0.52 9.77
C ASP A 40 3.31 -0.60 8.26
N ALA A 41 2.23 -0.88 7.54
CA ALA A 41 2.20 -0.88 6.09
C ALA A 41 1.11 0.10 5.60
N ASP A 42 1.52 1.01 4.73
CA ASP A 42 0.62 1.91 4.02
C ASP A 42 0.31 1.27 2.65
N MET A 43 -0.86 0.64 2.56
CA MET A 43 -1.30 -0.01 1.33
C MET A 43 -2.27 0.91 0.61
N ARG A 44 -2.06 1.15 -0.68
CA ARG A 44 -3.11 1.77 -1.51
C ARG A 44 -3.33 0.99 -2.80
N PHE A 45 -4.55 1.05 -3.29
CA PHE A 45 -4.93 0.44 -4.56
C PHE A 45 -5.69 1.43 -5.43
N MET A 46 -5.52 1.27 -6.73
CA MET A 46 -6.32 1.99 -7.73
C MET A 46 -6.93 0.99 -8.70
N ALA A 47 -8.20 1.19 -9.03
CA ALA A 47 -8.89 0.45 -10.07
C ALA A 47 -9.70 1.44 -10.92
N GLY A 48 -9.40 1.50 -12.21
CA GLY A 48 -10.04 2.44 -13.12
C GLY A 48 -9.23 2.70 -14.38
N ARG A 49 -9.52 3.83 -15.00
CA ARG A 49 -8.76 4.35 -16.14
C ARG A 49 -7.62 5.24 -15.66
N PHE A 50 -6.42 5.06 -16.20
CA PHE A 50 -5.22 5.83 -15.85
C PHE A 50 -4.36 6.08 -17.10
N VAL A 51 -3.50 7.10 -17.07
CA VAL A 51 -2.50 7.33 -18.13
C VAL A 51 -1.21 6.61 -17.76
N GLY A 52 -0.76 5.69 -18.62
CA GLY A 52 0.47 4.95 -18.43
C GLY A 52 1.72 5.80 -18.64
N THR A 53 2.88 5.26 -18.31
CA THR A 53 4.18 5.92 -18.60
C THR A 53 4.46 6.07 -20.09
N ASP A 54 3.71 5.36 -20.93
CA ASP A 54 3.65 5.50 -22.39
C ASP A 54 2.80 6.69 -22.86
N GLY A 55 2.16 7.41 -21.94
CA GLY A 55 1.25 8.52 -22.23
C GLY A 55 -0.10 8.09 -22.79
N ALA A 56 -0.39 6.78 -22.84
CA ALA A 56 -1.65 6.26 -23.33
C ALA A 56 -2.62 5.98 -22.18
N LEU A 57 -3.91 5.98 -22.48
CA LEU A 57 -4.96 5.67 -21.53
C LEU A 57 -5.14 4.14 -21.43
N HIS A 58 -5.13 3.62 -20.21
CA HIS A 58 -5.30 2.21 -19.90
C HIS A 58 -6.41 2.00 -18.88
N THR A 59 -7.03 0.82 -18.90
CA THR A 59 -7.96 0.36 -17.86
C THR A 59 -7.29 -0.77 -17.10
N GLY A 60 -7.19 -0.65 -15.78
CA GLY A 60 -6.56 -1.68 -14.97
C GLY A 60 -6.68 -1.45 -13.47
N ALA A 61 -6.08 -2.36 -12.71
CA ALA A 61 -5.96 -2.25 -11.26
C ALA A 61 -4.52 -2.53 -10.83
N PHE A 62 -4.02 -1.77 -9.86
CA PHE A 62 -2.72 -1.99 -9.26
C PHE A 62 -2.72 -1.61 -7.77
N VAL A 63 -1.82 -2.25 -7.03
CA VAL A 63 -1.62 -2.09 -5.59
C VAL A 63 -0.17 -1.70 -5.35
N PHE A 64 0.06 -0.82 -4.40
CA PHE A 64 1.39 -0.50 -3.90
C PHE A 64 1.45 -0.68 -2.38
N ILE A 65 2.63 -1.13 -1.94
CA ILE A 65 2.99 -1.52 -0.56
C ILE A 65 4.35 -0.87 -0.27
#